data_AF-A0A7C1TMY6-F1
#
_entry.id   AF-A0A7C1TMY6-F1
#
_cell.length_a   1.000
_cell.length_b   1.000
_cell.length_c   1.000
_cell.angle_alpha   90.00
_cell.angle_beta   90.00
_cell.angle_gamma   90.00
#
_symmetry.space_group_name_H-M   'P 1'
#
loop_
_entity.id
_entity.type
_entity.pdbx_description
1 polymer ?
#
loop_
_entity_poly.entity_id
_entity_poly.type
_entity_poly.pdbx_seq_one_letter_code
_entity_poly.pdbx_strand_id
1 'polypeptide(L)'
;PVIDDVSRIAAAGPLRTEAAIDNVGSGEIGPAQVVDIDNAVFDRANDALRPPFVIRFLDETHFEVLDNTGEPIAFRTAAVPPAPGIARDAEGNPVPAQESEEAKPPKLTTVLEHDPKSGTDVFPTPGGDDFGFRVRITGRPKAGDRFRIDFNTDGTGDNRNALALSDLQRKPVLADGTSSYTEAYSQLVSRVGSKTHELDVNGKAQQLLLQQAEERASEVSGVNLDEEAANLVRYQNLYQANAQVISVANKMLETLMNAFR
;
A
#
# COMPACT_ATOMS: atom_id res chain seq x y z
N PRO A 1 12.88 6.20 18.60
CA PRO A 1 12.85 4.91 19.34
C PRO A 1 13.69 3.87 18.60
N VAL A 2 14.84 3.51 19.16
CA VAL A 2 15.64 2.40 18.65
C VAL A 2 14.85 1.11 18.93
N ILE A 3 14.84 0.19 17.97
CA ILE A 3 14.19 -1.12 18.16
C ILE A 3 15.21 -1.97 18.92
N ASP A 4 15.04 -2.03 20.23
CA ASP A 4 15.98 -2.73 21.13
C ASP A 4 15.69 -4.23 21.24
N ASP A 5 14.54 -4.66 20.71
CA ASP A 5 14.08 -6.04 20.70
C ASP A 5 13.44 -6.36 19.34
N VAL A 6 14.13 -7.21 18.58
CA VAL A 6 13.72 -7.61 17.23
C VAL A 6 12.48 -8.50 17.26
N SER A 7 12.18 -9.17 18.38
CA SER A 7 10.96 -9.97 18.55
C SER A 7 9.69 -9.10 18.62
N ARG A 8 9.85 -7.80 18.96
CA ARG A 8 8.76 -6.81 18.92
C ARG A 8 8.45 -6.32 17.52
N ILE A 9 9.31 -6.61 16.54
CA ILE A 9 8.95 -6.44 15.13
C ILE A 9 8.03 -7.61 14.81
N ALA A 10 6.75 -7.34 14.56
CA ALA A 10 5.75 -8.32 14.17
C ALA A 10 5.97 -8.88 12.74
N ALA A 11 7.20 -9.29 12.44
CA ALA A 11 7.63 -9.92 11.19
C ALA A 11 7.18 -11.38 11.10
N ALA A 12 6.97 -12.02 12.25
CA ALA A 12 6.50 -13.39 12.38
C ALA A 12 4.97 -13.48 12.37
N GLY A 13 4.43 -14.63 11.94
CA GLY A 13 3.00 -14.91 12.05
C GLY A 13 2.61 -15.23 13.50
N PRO A 14 1.35 -15.01 13.92
CA PRO A 14 0.89 -15.24 15.29
C PRO A 14 0.86 -16.72 15.68
N LEU A 15 0.76 -17.63 14.72
CA LEU A 15 0.77 -19.08 14.94
C LEU A 15 1.96 -19.74 14.24
N ARG A 16 2.55 -20.70 14.94
CA ARG A 16 3.60 -21.58 14.42
C ARG A 16 3.08 -22.99 14.27
N THR A 17 3.55 -23.65 13.21
CA THR A 17 3.28 -25.05 12.92
C THR A 17 4.58 -25.83 12.97
N GLU A 18 4.55 -27.00 13.60
CA GLU A 18 5.74 -27.83 13.78
C GLU A 18 5.39 -29.29 13.49
N ALA A 19 6.26 -29.98 12.75
CA ALA A 19 6.21 -31.43 12.62
C ALA A 19 7.00 -32.06 13.77
N ALA A 20 6.47 -33.13 14.37
CA ALA A 20 7.19 -33.85 15.40
C ALA A 20 8.42 -34.55 14.82
N ILE A 21 9.52 -34.56 15.58
CA ILE A 21 10.83 -35.10 15.14
C ILE A 21 10.76 -36.62 14.88
N ASP A 22 9.83 -37.31 15.54
CA ASP A 22 9.58 -38.74 15.40
C ASP A 22 8.68 -39.10 14.21
N ASN A 23 8.26 -38.12 13.39
CA ASN A 23 7.51 -38.38 12.17
C ASN A 23 8.34 -39.21 11.18
N VAL A 24 7.72 -40.23 10.61
CA VAL A 24 8.35 -41.20 9.69
C VAL A 24 7.78 -41.14 8.28
N GLY A 25 6.67 -40.42 8.07
CA GLY A 25 6.14 -40.08 6.76
C GLY A 25 6.82 -38.87 6.13
N SER A 26 6.45 -38.57 4.89
CA SER A 26 6.90 -37.37 4.16
C SER A 26 5.85 -36.26 4.22
N GLY A 27 5.03 -36.25 5.27
CA GLY A 27 3.99 -35.25 5.48
C GLY A 27 4.60 -33.92 5.90
N GLU A 28 4.13 -32.82 5.33
CA GLU A 28 4.57 -31.47 5.69
C GLU A 28 3.36 -30.62 6.08
N ILE A 29 3.51 -29.83 7.14
CA ILE A 29 2.52 -28.85 7.58
C ILE A 29 2.95 -27.46 7.10
N GLY A 30 2.08 -26.79 6.36
CA GLY A 30 2.28 -25.41 5.94
C GLY A 30 2.18 -24.43 7.12
N PRO A 31 2.60 -23.16 6.93
CA PRO A 31 2.44 -22.14 7.97
C PRO A 31 0.95 -21.91 8.26
N ALA A 32 0.62 -21.71 9.54
CA ALA A 32 -0.74 -21.34 9.93
C ALA A 32 -1.06 -19.90 9.50
N GLN A 33 -2.22 -19.72 8.87
CA GLN A 33 -2.79 -18.42 8.49
C GLN A 33 -3.97 -18.10 9.39
N VAL A 34 -3.88 -17.03 10.18
CA VAL A 34 -4.98 -16.59 11.04
C VAL A 34 -5.93 -15.70 10.25
N VAL A 35 -7.22 -15.98 10.38
CA VAL A 35 -8.33 -15.29 9.71
C VAL A 35 -9.19 -14.52 10.71
N ASP A 36 -9.40 -15.07 11.91
CA ASP A 36 -10.20 -14.47 12.97
C ASP A 36 -9.53 -14.68 14.33
N ILE A 37 -9.00 -13.59 14.90
CA ILE A 37 -8.35 -13.57 16.22
C ILE A 37 -9.34 -13.40 17.38
N ASP A 38 -10.60 -13.08 17.11
CA ASP A 38 -11.64 -12.91 18.13
C ASP A 38 -12.36 -14.24 18.43
N ASN A 39 -12.03 -15.31 17.69
CA ASN A 39 -12.48 -16.67 18.00
C ASN A 39 -12.02 -17.10 19.40
N ALA A 40 -12.89 -17.79 20.14
CA ALA A 40 -12.68 -18.20 21.53
C ALA A 40 -11.45 -19.10 21.75
N VAL A 41 -10.93 -19.73 20.69
CA VAL A 41 -9.69 -20.52 20.74
C VAL A 41 -8.44 -19.66 20.94
N PHE A 42 -8.49 -18.34 20.68
CA PHE A 42 -7.37 -17.43 20.89
C PHE A 42 -7.45 -16.78 22.28
N ASP A 43 -6.62 -17.26 23.21
CA ASP A 43 -6.40 -16.61 24.49
C ASP A 43 -5.32 -15.53 24.37
N ARG A 44 -5.76 -14.36 23.92
CA ARG A 44 -4.89 -13.18 23.74
C ARG A 44 -4.33 -12.61 25.04
N ALA A 45 -4.88 -12.99 26.20
CA ALA A 45 -4.35 -12.52 27.49
C ALA A 45 -3.10 -13.30 27.91
N ASN A 46 -2.93 -14.53 27.41
CA ASN A 46 -1.82 -15.42 27.77
C ASN A 46 -1.01 -15.88 26.54
N ASP A 47 -1.20 -15.25 25.38
CA ASP A 47 -0.54 -15.60 24.10
C ASP A 47 -0.59 -17.11 23.82
N ALA A 48 -1.78 -17.70 23.96
CA ALA A 48 -1.98 -19.13 23.89
C ALA A 48 -3.20 -19.52 23.06
N LEU A 49 -3.18 -20.73 22.49
CA LEU A 49 -4.37 -21.37 21.95
C LEU A 49 -5.06 -22.19 23.04
N ARG A 50 -6.39 -22.12 23.10
CA ARG A 50 -7.23 -22.88 24.03
C ARG A 50 -8.27 -23.70 23.27
N PRO A 51 -8.05 -25.01 23.12
CA PRO A 51 -6.84 -25.78 23.41
C PRO A 51 -5.74 -25.55 22.34
N PRO A 52 -4.46 -25.88 22.60
CA PRO A 52 -3.50 -26.17 21.53
C PRO A 52 -4.01 -27.32 20.67
N PHE A 53 -3.73 -27.25 19.37
CA PHE A 53 -4.21 -28.25 18.41
C PHE A 53 -3.06 -29.15 17.98
N VAL A 54 -3.29 -30.47 18.04
CA VAL A 54 -2.37 -31.48 17.51
C VAL A 54 -3.10 -32.30 16.47
N ILE A 55 -2.53 -32.41 15.28
CA ILE A 55 -3.03 -33.27 14.22
C ILE A 55 -2.25 -34.57 14.28
N ARG A 56 -2.94 -35.70 14.45
CA ARG A 56 -2.34 -37.04 14.48
C ARG A 56 -2.86 -37.85 13.31
N PHE A 57 -1.97 -38.39 12.49
CA PHE A 57 -2.34 -39.28 11.39
C PHE A 57 -2.59 -40.70 11.91
N LEU A 58 -3.71 -41.28 11.49
CA LEU A 58 -4.07 -42.67 11.75
C LEU A 58 -3.51 -43.58 10.63
N ASP A 59 -3.49 -43.08 9.40
CA ASP A 59 -2.88 -43.70 8.23
C ASP A 59 -2.47 -42.62 7.20
N GLU A 60 -2.14 -42.98 5.96
CA GLU A 60 -1.74 -42.01 4.92
C GLU A 60 -2.87 -41.07 4.50
N THR A 61 -4.12 -41.46 4.69
CA THR A 61 -5.33 -40.80 4.19
C THR A 61 -6.29 -40.33 5.28
N HIS A 62 -6.01 -40.60 6.55
CA HIS A 62 -6.87 -40.22 7.66
C HIS A 62 -6.09 -39.64 8.83
N PHE A 63 -6.63 -38.59 9.41
CA PHE A 63 -6.10 -37.95 10.61
C PHE A 63 -7.22 -37.58 11.58
N GLU A 64 -6.82 -37.30 12.81
CA GLU A 64 -7.69 -36.71 13.83
C GLU A 64 -7.02 -35.44 14.38
N VAL A 65 -7.84 -34.58 14.95
CA VAL A 65 -7.39 -33.38 15.64
C VAL A 65 -7.60 -33.60 17.14
N LEU A 66 -6.54 -33.45 17.91
CA LEU A 66 -6.50 -33.65 19.35
C LEU A 66 -6.43 -32.30 20.08
N ASP A 67 -6.97 -32.28 21.29
CA ASP A 67 -6.90 -31.16 22.23
C ASP A 67 -5.65 -31.21 23.14
N ASN A 68 -5.62 -30.34 24.17
CA ASN A 68 -4.52 -30.23 25.13
C ASN A 68 -4.31 -31.47 26.03
N THR A 69 -5.29 -32.37 26.07
CA THR A 69 -5.26 -33.59 26.87
C THR A 69 -4.96 -34.82 26.01
N GLY A 70 -4.88 -34.64 24.69
CA GLY A 70 -4.72 -35.72 23.72
C GLY A 70 -6.04 -36.40 23.36
N GLU A 71 -7.17 -35.81 23.74
CA GLU A 71 -8.50 -36.30 23.36
C GLU A 71 -8.89 -35.77 21.98
N PRO A 72 -9.48 -36.62 21.10
CA PRO A 72 -9.94 -36.19 19.79
C PRO A 72 -11.10 -35.19 19.88
N ILE A 73 -10.99 -34.09 19.15
CA ILE A 73 -12.05 -33.10 18.97
C ILE A 73 -13.05 -33.64 17.95
N ALA A 74 -14.33 -33.61 18.31
CA ALA A 74 -15.40 -34.12 17.48
C ALA A 74 -15.96 -33.01 16.57
N PHE A 75 -16.05 -33.30 15.27
CA PHE A 75 -16.50 -32.37 14.23
C PHE A 75 -17.81 -32.83 13.61
N ARG A 76 -18.60 -31.85 13.18
CA ARG A 76 -19.76 -32.16 12.34
C ARG A 76 -19.26 -32.42 10.92
N THR A 77 -19.88 -33.34 10.21
CA THR A 77 -19.72 -33.48 8.75
C THR A 77 -20.91 -32.82 8.07
N ALA A 78 -20.71 -32.15 6.92
CA ALA A 78 -21.81 -31.64 6.13
C ALA A 78 -22.77 -32.77 5.72
N ALA A 79 -24.07 -32.44 5.64
CA ALA A 79 -25.04 -33.33 5.03
C ALA A 79 -24.67 -33.55 3.57
N VAL A 80 -24.47 -34.80 3.17
CA VAL A 80 -24.21 -35.12 1.76
C VAL A 80 -25.54 -35.04 1.02
N PRO A 81 -25.72 -34.10 0.08
CA PRO A 81 -26.94 -34.03 -0.69
C PRO A 81 -27.09 -35.31 -1.54
N PRO A 82 -28.32 -35.78 -1.76
CA PRO A 82 -28.54 -36.91 -2.64
C PRO A 82 -27.97 -36.64 -4.02
N ALA A 83 -27.29 -37.65 -4.59
CA ALA A 83 -26.75 -37.52 -5.94
C ALA A 83 -27.93 -37.38 -6.92
N PRO A 84 -27.91 -36.40 -7.85
CA PRO A 84 -28.93 -36.31 -8.88
C PRO A 84 -28.79 -37.50 -9.83
N GLY A 85 -29.55 -38.56 -9.57
CA GLY A 85 -29.66 -39.73 -10.43
C GLY A 85 -30.77 -39.56 -11.47
N ILE A 86 -30.51 -39.93 -12.72
CA ILE A 86 -31.57 -40.25 -13.69
C ILE A 86 -31.95 -41.72 -13.51
N ALA A 87 -33.18 -41.98 -13.08
CA ALA A 87 -33.72 -43.33 -13.10
C ALA A 87 -33.94 -43.76 -14.57
N ARG A 88 -33.64 -45.02 -14.89
CA ARG A 88 -33.92 -45.60 -16.21
C ARG A 88 -34.90 -46.75 -16.07
N ASP A 89 -35.85 -46.87 -16.99
CA ASP A 89 -36.73 -48.04 -17.09
C ASP A 89 -35.95 -49.29 -17.55
N ALA A 90 -36.63 -50.45 -17.61
CA ALA A 90 -36.02 -51.72 -18.02
C ALA A 90 -35.53 -51.70 -19.48
N GLU A 91 -36.07 -50.78 -20.29
CA GLU A 91 -35.74 -50.52 -21.68
C GLU A 91 -34.63 -49.47 -21.85
N GLY A 92 -34.12 -48.90 -20.75
CA GLY A 92 -33.01 -47.95 -20.72
C GLY A 92 -33.39 -46.48 -20.98
N ASN A 93 -34.68 -46.16 -21.06
CA ASN A 93 -35.18 -44.80 -21.22
C ASN A 93 -35.18 -44.05 -19.88
N PRO A 94 -34.86 -42.74 -19.86
CA PRO A 94 -34.93 -41.94 -18.65
C PRO A 94 -36.38 -41.77 -18.18
N VAL A 95 -36.67 -42.20 -16.96
CA VAL A 95 -37.94 -41.98 -16.27
C VAL A 95 -37.76 -40.92 -15.16
N PRO A 96 -38.81 -40.17 -14.80
CA PRO A 96 -38.75 -39.25 -13.66
C PRO A 96 -38.31 -40.01 -12.41
N ALA A 97 -37.20 -39.60 -11.79
CA ALA A 97 -36.71 -40.23 -10.57
C ALA A 97 -37.77 -40.13 -9.47
N GLN A 98 -38.32 -41.27 -9.02
CA GLN A 98 -39.10 -41.33 -7.80
C GLN A 98 -38.17 -41.61 -6.62
N GLU A 99 -38.43 -40.91 -5.52
CA GLU A 99 -37.67 -40.83 -4.27
C GLU A 99 -36.34 -40.08 -4.35
N SER A 100 -36.41 -38.81 -3.93
CA SER A 100 -35.28 -38.09 -3.34
C SER A 100 -34.68 -38.97 -2.25
N GLU A 101 -33.48 -39.52 -2.49
CA GLU A 101 -32.64 -40.07 -1.42
C GLU A 101 -32.61 -39.00 -0.31
N GLU A 102 -33.08 -39.34 0.88
CA GLU A 102 -33.09 -38.41 1.99
C GLU A 102 -31.62 -38.04 2.28
N ALA A 103 -31.32 -36.73 2.37
CA ALA A 103 -29.97 -36.26 2.61
C ALA A 103 -29.42 -36.95 3.85
N LYS A 104 -28.27 -37.63 3.73
CA LYS A 104 -27.67 -38.33 4.87
C LYS A 104 -27.42 -37.29 5.96
N PRO A 105 -27.96 -37.49 7.18
CA PRO A 105 -27.85 -36.49 8.22
C PRO A 105 -26.37 -36.26 8.55
N PRO A 106 -26.01 -35.03 8.97
CA PRO A 106 -24.67 -34.73 9.42
C PRO A 106 -24.31 -35.68 10.58
N LYS A 107 -23.14 -36.31 10.50
CA LYS A 107 -22.61 -37.18 11.56
C LYS A 107 -21.52 -36.45 12.32
N LEU A 108 -21.36 -36.82 13.60
CA LEU A 108 -20.22 -36.39 14.38
C LEU A 108 -19.05 -37.36 14.11
N THR A 109 -17.90 -36.84 13.69
CA THR A 109 -16.68 -37.61 13.41
C THR A 109 -15.49 -36.99 14.12
N THR A 110 -14.56 -37.81 14.58
CA THR A 110 -13.23 -37.37 15.07
C THR A 110 -12.15 -37.55 14.01
N VAL A 111 -12.46 -38.29 12.92
CA VAL A 111 -11.54 -38.63 11.85
C VAL A 111 -11.91 -37.84 10.59
N LEU A 112 -10.89 -37.25 9.98
CA LEU A 112 -10.94 -36.43 8.78
C LEU A 112 -10.05 -37.05 7.69
N GLU A 113 -10.43 -36.84 6.44
CA GLU A 113 -9.72 -37.37 5.26
C GLU A 113 -8.59 -36.44 4.81
N HIS A 114 -7.47 -37.03 4.38
CA HIS A 114 -6.33 -36.37 3.78
C HIS A 114 -6.13 -36.86 2.33
N ASP A 115 -5.92 -35.94 1.39
CA ASP A 115 -5.49 -36.28 0.04
C ASP A 115 -3.97 -36.15 -0.09
N PRO A 116 -3.21 -37.25 -0.22
CA PRO A 116 -1.76 -37.18 -0.31
C PRO A 116 -1.22 -36.57 -1.61
N LYS A 117 -2.06 -36.38 -2.63
CA LYS A 117 -1.66 -35.78 -3.92
C LYS A 117 -1.85 -34.27 -3.93
N SER A 118 -3.03 -33.80 -3.51
CA SER A 118 -3.36 -32.36 -3.54
C SER A 118 -3.13 -31.65 -2.20
N GLY A 119 -2.97 -32.42 -1.11
CA GLY A 119 -2.95 -31.92 0.25
C GLY A 119 -4.35 -31.52 0.74
N THR A 120 -4.48 -31.41 2.05
CA THR A 120 -5.76 -31.11 2.71
C THR A 120 -5.66 -29.86 3.56
N ASP A 121 -6.66 -28.99 3.44
CA ASP A 121 -6.89 -27.91 4.38
C ASP A 121 -7.61 -28.48 5.61
N VAL A 122 -7.02 -28.31 6.78
CA VAL A 122 -7.49 -28.90 8.04
C VAL A 122 -8.73 -28.15 8.56
N PHE A 123 -8.75 -26.83 8.40
CA PHE A 123 -9.82 -25.95 8.81
C PHE A 123 -10.21 -25.00 7.64
N PRO A 124 -11.49 -24.64 7.48
CA PRO A 124 -12.63 -25.14 8.25
C PRO A 124 -12.86 -26.63 7.98
N THR A 125 -13.41 -27.35 8.95
CA THR A 125 -13.71 -28.77 8.77
C THR A 125 -14.85 -28.96 7.76
N PRO A 126 -15.03 -30.17 7.18
CA PRO A 126 -16.10 -30.43 6.21
C PRO A 126 -17.53 -30.10 6.69
N GLY A 127 -17.82 -30.03 7.99
CA GLY A 127 -19.13 -29.57 8.50
C GLY A 127 -19.19 -28.10 8.90
N GLY A 128 -18.14 -27.32 8.61
CA GLY A 128 -18.12 -25.88 8.82
C GLY A 128 -17.61 -25.42 10.19
N ASP A 129 -17.10 -26.33 11.03
CA ASP A 129 -16.43 -25.91 12.27
C ASP A 129 -15.14 -25.17 11.91
N ASP A 130 -15.05 -23.90 12.33
CA ASP A 130 -13.96 -22.98 12.02
C ASP A 130 -13.40 -22.36 13.30
N PHE A 131 -12.10 -22.55 13.53
CA PHE A 131 -11.37 -22.02 14.68
C PHE A 131 -10.63 -20.70 14.37
N GLY A 132 -10.92 -20.05 13.25
CA GLY A 132 -10.36 -18.74 12.92
C GLY A 132 -8.93 -18.79 12.39
N PHE A 133 -8.43 -19.96 12.02
CA PHE A 133 -7.16 -20.12 11.32
C PHE A 133 -7.22 -21.22 10.26
N ARG A 134 -6.25 -21.23 9.34
CA ARG A 134 -6.11 -22.19 8.24
C ARG A 134 -4.75 -22.84 8.33
N VAL A 135 -4.72 -24.14 8.13
CA VAL A 135 -3.50 -24.94 8.06
C VAL A 135 -3.69 -25.94 6.93
N ARG A 136 -2.67 -26.08 6.10
CA ARG A 136 -2.65 -27.06 5.01
C ARG A 136 -1.59 -28.11 5.29
N ILE A 137 -1.94 -29.37 5.08
CA ILE A 137 -0.99 -30.48 5.14
C ILE A 137 -0.82 -31.06 3.75
N THR A 138 0.41 -31.37 3.37
CA THR A 138 0.77 -31.95 2.07
C THR A 138 1.64 -33.19 2.27
N GLY A 139 1.85 -33.95 1.18
CA GLY A 139 2.70 -35.13 1.20
C GLY A 139 2.00 -36.37 1.77
N ARG A 140 2.81 -37.34 2.21
CA ARG A 140 2.37 -38.66 2.66
C ARG A 140 2.77 -38.92 4.11
N PRO A 141 2.00 -38.40 5.08
CA PRO A 141 2.14 -38.78 6.48
C PRO A 141 1.95 -40.30 6.66
N LYS A 142 2.46 -40.85 7.75
CA LYS A 142 2.22 -42.22 8.18
C LYS A 142 1.46 -42.24 9.50
N ALA A 143 0.89 -43.42 9.80
CA ALA A 143 0.27 -43.68 11.09
C ALA A 143 1.21 -43.30 12.25
N GLY A 144 0.73 -42.45 13.15
CA GLY A 144 1.47 -41.93 14.29
C GLY A 144 2.18 -40.60 14.06
N ASP A 145 2.28 -40.10 12.82
CA ASP A 145 2.86 -38.78 12.55
C ASP A 145 2.01 -37.68 13.19
N ARG A 146 2.68 -36.69 13.80
CA ARG A 146 2.06 -35.59 14.53
C ARG A 146 2.50 -34.23 14.02
N PHE A 147 1.55 -33.32 13.90
CA PHE A 147 1.80 -31.91 13.59
C PHE A 147 1.13 -31.05 14.65
N ARG A 148 1.88 -30.08 15.20
CA ARG A 148 1.43 -29.24 16.30
C ARG A 148 1.23 -27.80 15.82
N ILE A 149 0.19 -27.16 16.35
CA ILE A 149 -0.13 -25.76 16.07
C ILE A 149 -0.20 -25.05 17.43
N ASP A 150 0.70 -24.09 17.64
CA ASP A 150 0.78 -23.29 18.85
C ASP A 150 0.96 -21.80 18.51
N PHE A 151 0.86 -20.96 19.54
CA PHE A 151 1.16 -19.54 19.43
C PHE A 151 2.66 -19.29 19.23
N ASN A 152 3.00 -18.37 18.34
CA ASN A 152 4.38 -18.04 18.01
C ASN A 152 4.91 -16.91 18.89
N THR A 153 5.27 -17.22 20.14
CA THR A 153 5.62 -16.22 21.16
C THR A 153 6.99 -15.57 20.96
N ASP A 154 7.94 -16.28 20.36
CA ASP A 154 9.33 -15.84 20.20
C ASP A 154 9.67 -15.39 18.77
N GLY A 155 8.83 -15.73 17.79
CA GLY A 155 8.98 -15.27 16.39
C GLY A 155 10.27 -15.72 15.71
N THR A 156 11.01 -16.66 16.31
CA THR A 156 12.34 -17.06 15.85
C THR A 156 12.30 -17.65 14.44
N GLY A 157 13.07 -17.09 13.52
CA GLY A 157 13.21 -17.59 12.16
C GLY A 157 12.00 -17.34 11.25
N ASP A 158 11.01 -16.56 11.68
CA ASP A 158 9.78 -16.30 10.94
C ASP A 158 9.69 -14.84 10.47
N ASN A 159 9.71 -14.64 9.15
CA ASN A 159 9.62 -13.33 8.51
C ASN A 159 8.39 -13.19 7.59
N ARG A 160 7.38 -14.04 7.75
CA ARG A 160 6.23 -14.11 6.82
C ARG A 160 5.46 -12.80 6.69
N ASN A 161 5.26 -12.05 7.77
CA ASN A 161 4.57 -10.75 7.70
C ASN A 161 5.46 -9.70 7.04
N ALA A 162 6.78 -9.76 7.24
CA ALA A 162 7.71 -8.86 6.55
C ALA A 162 7.73 -9.14 5.04
N LEU A 163 7.67 -10.41 4.64
CA LEU A 163 7.51 -10.80 3.24
C LEU A 163 6.16 -10.33 2.68
N ALA A 164 5.06 -10.52 3.43
CA ALA A 164 3.74 -10.06 3.02
C ALA A 164 3.68 -8.52 2.83
N LEU A 165 4.36 -7.76 3.71
CA LEU A 165 4.48 -6.31 3.58
C LEU A 165 5.33 -5.92 2.35
N SER A 166 6.42 -6.62 2.10
CA SER A 166 7.25 -6.44 0.90
C SER A 166 6.46 -6.74 -0.38
N ASP A 167 5.61 -7.76 -0.39
CA ASP A 167 4.78 -8.08 -1.55
C ASP A 167 3.67 -7.05 -1.76
N LEU A 168 3.15 -6.45 -0.69
CA LEU A 168 2.16 -5.38 -0.77
C LEU A 168 2.65 -4.19 -1.59
N GLN A 169 3.95 -3.88 -1.55
CA GLN A 169 4.56 -2.80 -2.34
C GLN A 169 4.32 -2.95 -3.86
N ARG A 170 4.27 -4.21 -4.35
CA ARG A 170 4.08 -4.57 -5.76
C ARG A 170 2.66 -5.01 -6.09
N LYS A 171 1.88 -5.41 -5.09
CA LYS A 171 0.50 -5.86 -5.29
C LYS A 171 -0.39 -4.68 -5.68
N PRO A 172 -1.21 -4.81 -6.75
CA PRO A 172 -2.12 -3.76 -7.14
C PRO A 172 -3.32 -3.75 -6.18
N VAL A 173 -3.32 -2.81 -5.24
CA VAL A 173 -4.35 -2.66 -4.20
C VAL A 173 -4.98 -1.27 -4.19
N LEU A 174 -4.43 -0.33 -4.96
CA LEU A 174 -4.94 1.03 -5.13
C LEU A 174 -5.74 1.12 -6.43
N ALA A 175 -6.53 2.20 -6.56
CA ALA A 175 -7.32 2.49 -7.77
C ALA A 175 -8.13 1.26 -8.23
N ASP A 176 -8.99 0.74 -7.35
CA ASP A 176 -9.82 -0.45 -7.60
C ASP A 176 -9.03 -1.70 -8.04
N GLY A 177 -7.80 -1.84 -7.51
CA GLY A 177 -6.94 -3.00 -7.76
C GLY A 177 -6.17 -2.93 -9.08
N THR A 178 -6.00 -1.72 -9.65
CA THR A 178 -5.25 -1.52 -10.89
C THR A 178 -3.85 -0.96 -10.68
N SER A 179 -3.55 -0.41 -9.50
CA SER A 179 -2.24 0.19 -9.24
C SER A 179 -1.61 -0.26 -7.93
N SER A 180 -0.30 -0.47 -7.98
CA SER A 180 0.53 -0.74 -6.80
C SER A 180 0.97 0.53 -6.09
N TYR A 181 1.45 0.42 -4.84
CA TYR A 181 2.04 1.56 -4.12
C TYR A 181 3.22 2.18 -4.86
N THR A 182 4.04 1.36 -5.51
CA THR A 182 5.23 1.83 -6.26
C THR A 182 4.83 2.69 -7.45
N GLU A 183 3.79 2.28 -8.19
CA GLU A 183 3.26 3.03 -9.32
C GLU A 183 2.60 4.32 -8.88
N ALA A 184 1.73 4.26 -7.86
CA ALA A 184 1.06 5.45 -7.32
C ALA A 184 2.08 6.49 -6.82
N TYR A 185 3.12 6.04 -6.12
CA TYR A 185 4.23 6.90 -5.69
C TYR A 185 4.99 7.50 -6.88
N SER A 186 5.30 6.70 -7.89
CA SER A 186 6.00 7.17 -9.10
C SER A 186 5.19 8.22 -9.85
N GLN A 187 3.87 8.03 -9.96
CA GLN A 187 2.95 8.99 -10.57
C GLN A 187 2.87 10.30 -9.77
N LEU A 188 2.85 10.21 -8.42
CA LEU A 188 2.86 11.38 -7.56
C LEU A 188 4.14 12.20 -7.74
N VAL A 189 5.30 11.55 -7.67
CA VAL A 189 6.61 12.20 -7.86
C VAL A 189 6.70 12.83 -9.24
N SER A 190 6.27 12.12 -10.28
CA SER A 190 6.23 12.63 -11.65
C SER A 190 5.36 13.89 -11.75
N ARG A 191 4.15 13.86 -11.18
CA ARG A 191 3.23 15.01 -11.18
C ARG A 191 3.82 16.23 -10.47
N VAL A 192 4.43 16.03 -9.31
CA VAL A 192 5.09 17.11 -8.56
C VAL A 192 6.27 17.66 -9.35
N GLY A 193 7.08 16.80 -9.95
CA GLY A 193 8.21 17.20 -10.80
C GLY A 193 7.76 18.03 -12.00
N SER A 194 6.78 17.53 -12.77
CA SER A 194 6.21 18.26 -13.90
C SER A 194 5.59 19.59 -13.48
N LYS A 195 4.82 19.61 -12.39
CA LYS A 195 4.18 20.86 -11.92
C LYS A 195 5.20 21.89 -11.45
N THR A 196 6.27 21.44 -10.79
CA THR A 196 7.37 22.31 -10.36
C THR A 196 8.09 22.90 -11.56
N HIS A 197 8.36 22.10 -12.59
CA HIS A 197 9.00 22.58 -13.81
C HIS A 197 8.11 23.59 -14.57
N GLU A 198 6.81 23.33 -14.65
CA GLU A 198 5.83 24.27 -15.21
C GLU A 198 5.87 25.63 -14.49
N LEU A 199 5.90 25.62 -13.14
CA LEU A 199 5.97 26.83 -12.33
C LEU A 199 7.31 27.57 -12.47
N ASP A 200 8.43 26.86 -12.60
CA ASP A 200 9.74 27.47 -12.85
C ASP A 200 9.78 28.20 -14.20
N VAL A 201 9.29 27.56 -15.27
CA VAL A 201 9.21 28.17 -16.60
C VAL A 201 8.29 29.40 -16.58
N ASN A 202 7.13 29.30 -15.94
CA ASN A 202 6.22 30.44 -15.78
C ASN A 202 6.84 31.57 -14.96
N GLY A 203 7.56 31.25 -13.89
CA GLY A 203 8.28 32.22 -13.07
C GLY A 203 9.34 32.98 -13.86
N LYS A 204 10.15 32.27 -14.65
CA LYS A 204 11.14 32.88 -15.55
C LYS A 204 10.50 33.79 -16.60
N ALA A 205 9.38 33.37 -17.19
CA ALA A 205 8.64 34.19 -18.15
C ALA A 205 8.11 35.48 -17.50
N GLN A 206 7.53 35.40 -16.30
CA GLN A 206 7.06 36.57 -15.56
C GLN A 206 8.20 37.51 -15.15
N GLN A 207 9.35 36.96 -14.77
CA GLN A 207 10.53 37.77 -14.46
C GLN A 207 11.04 38.53 -15.68
N LEU A 208 11.06 37.90 -16.86
CA LEU A 208 11.42 38.57 -18.11
C LEU A 208 10.42 39.68 -18.47
N LEU A 209 9.11 39.43 -18.29
CA LEU A 209 8.09 40.45 -18.52
C LEU A 209 8.22 41.63 -17.57
N LEU A 210 8.54 41.38 -16.29
CA LEU A 210 8.82 42.42 -15.31
C LEU A 210 10.02 43.27 -15.74
N GLN A 211 11.13 42.62 -16.09
CA GLN A 211 12.33 43.31 -16.56
C GLN A 211 12.04 44.21 -17.78
N GLN A 212 11.31 43.69 -18.78
CA GLN A 212 10.92 44.48 -19.95
C GLN A 212 10.02 45.67 -19.59
N ALA A 213 9.12 45.51 -18.62
CA ALA A 213 8.27 46.60 -18.16
C ALA A 213 9.07 47.69 -17.43
N GLU A 214 10.04 47.30 -16.60
CA GLU A 214 10.96 48.21 -15.90
C GLU A 214 11.87 48.98 -16.88
N GLU A 215 12.39 48.29 -17.90
CA GLU A 215 13.18 48.89 -18.97
C GLU A 215 12.36 49.95 -19.73
N ARG A 216 11.13 49.63 -20.17
CA ARG A 216 10.23 50.61 -20.83
C ARG A 216 9.85 51.77 -19.93
N ALA A 217 9.58 51.51 -18.65
CA ALA A 217 9.30 52.57 -17.69
C ALA A 217 10.50 53.51 -17.55
N SER A 218 11.71 52.97 -17.55
CA SER A 218 12.96 53.73 -17.49
C SER A 218 13.27 54.47 -18.80
N GLU A 219 12.89 53.94 -19.96
CA GLU A 219 13.01 54.65 -21.25
C GLU A 219 12.10 55.88 -21.31
N VAL A 220 10.85 55.77 -20.82
CA VAL A 220 9.88 56.88 -20.86
C VAL A 220 10.14 57.90 -19.75
N SER A 221 10.51 57.44 -18.55
CA SER A 221 10.76 58.30 -17.39
C SER A 221 12.24 58.71 -17.25
N GLY A 222 13.11 58.18 -18.09
CA GLY A 222 14.55 58.40 -18.04
C GLY A 222 14.91 59.80 -18.50
N VAL A 223 15.57 60.56 -17.64
CA VAL A 223 16.16 61.86 -18.00
C VAL A 223 17.52 61.61 -18.63
N ASN A 224 17.72 62.02 -19.88
CA ASN A 224 19.02 61.94 -20.52
C ASN A 224 19.91 63.09 -20.03
N LEU A 225 20.82 62.79 -19.10
CA LEU A 225 21.70 63.78 -18.47
C LEU A 225 22.57 64.52 -19.48
N ASP A 226 22.93 63.91 -20.61
CA ASP A 226 23.72 64.56 -21.65
C ASP A 226 22.88 65.57 -22.44
N GLU A 227 21.60 65.26 -22.68
CA GLU A 227 20.65 66.18 -23.33
C GLU A 227 20.28 67.33 -22.39
N GLU A 228 20.03 67.05 -21.11
CA GLU A 228 19.82 68.08 -20.09
C GLU A 228 21.05 68.97 -19.90
N ALA A 229 22.27 68.40 -19.92
CA ALA A 229 23.51 69.16 -19.83
C ALA A 229 23.73 70.04 -21.08
N ALA A 230 23.44 69.54 -22.28
CA ALA A 230 23.50 70.32 -23.52
C ALA A 230 22.48 71.47 -23.50
N ASN A 231 21.26 71.21 -23.03
CA ASN A 231 20.23 72.23 -22.84
C ASN A 231 20.65 73.27 -21.80
N LEU A 232 21.24 72.83 -20.69
CA LEU A 232 21.74 73.71 -19.64
C LEU A 232 22.87 74.63 -20.15
N VAL A 233 23.84 74.09 -20.89
CA VAL A 233 24.89 74.90 -21.55
C VAL A 233 24.29 75.87 -22.55
N ARG A 234 23.29 75.43 -23.34
CA ARG A 234 22.57 76.30 -24.27
C ARG A 234 21.86 77.43 -23.54
N TYR A 235 21.18 77.17 -22.43
CA TYR A 235 20.52 78.19 -21.62
C TYR A 235 21.51 79.15 -20.98
N GLN A 236 22.66 78.66 -20.51
CA GLN A 236 23.74 79.51 -20.01
C GLN A 236 24.27 80.46 -21.10
N ASN A 237 24.51 79.96 -22.31
CA ASN A 237 24.96 80.78 -23.45
C ASN A 237 23.90 81.81 -23.85
N LEU A 238 22.62 81.43 -23.90
CA LEU A 238 21.51 82.36 -24.18
C LEU A 238 21.40 83.44 -23.09
N TYR A 239 21.58 83.08 -21.83
CA TYR A 239 21.56 84.03 -20.72
C TYR A 239 22.70 85.04 -20.83
N GLN A 240 23.93 84.58 -21.13
CA GLN A 240 25.08 85.46 -21.35
C GLN A 240 24.86 86.38 -22.56
N ALA A 241 24.33 85.85 -23.66
CA ALA A 241 24.00 86.65 -24.85
C ALA A 241 22.95 87.72 -24.54
N ASN A 242 21.89 87.37 -23.81
CA ASN A 242 20.87 88.32 -23.37
C ASN A 242 21.44 89.39 -22.43
N ALA A 243 22.32 89.02 -21.50
CA ALA A 243 23.03 89.96 -20.63
C ALA A 243 23.89 90.94 -21.43
N GLN A 244 24.56 90.47 -22.49
CA GLN A 244 25.33 91.32 -23.39
C GLN A 244 24.41 92.29 -24.18
N VAL A 245 23.26 91.82 -24.67
CA VAL A 245 22.26 92.67 -25.32
C VAL A 245 21.77 93.77 -24.38
N ILE A 246 21.46 93.43 -23.12
CA ILE A 246 21.06 94.40 -22.09
C ILE A 246 22.19 95.40 -21.82
N SER A 247 23.44 94.93 -21.71
CA SER A 247 24.61 95.81 -21.52
C SER A 247 24.78 96.80 -22.67
N VAL A 248 24.61 96.34 -23.91
CA VAL A 248 24.64 97.20 -25.10
C VAL A 248 23.47 98.18 -25.11
N ALA A 249 22.26 97.74 -24.75
CA ALA A 249 21.09 98.61 -24.64
C ALA A 249 21.28 99.69 -23.56
N ASN A 250 21.84 99.34 -22.39
CA ASN A 250 22.18 100.30 -21.33
C ASN A 250 23.23 101.31 -21.81
N LYS A 251 24.28 100.85 -22.51
CA LYS A 251 25.28 101.76 -23.12
C LYS A 251 24.67 102.70 -24.16
N MET A 252 23.76 102.20 -25.00
CA MET A 252 23.03 103.06 -25.95
C MET A 252 22.17 104.09 -25.21
N LEU A 253 21.48 103.69 -24.14
CA LEU A 253 20.67 104.58 -23.32
C LEU A 253 21.52 105.66 -22.63
N GLU A 254 22.64 105.29 -22.02
CA GLU A 254 23.61 106.23 -21.43
C GLU A 254 24.18 107.19 -22.47
N THR A 255 24.52 106.70 -23.66
CA THR A 255 25.02 107.54 -24.77
C THR A 255 23.97 108.56 -25.20
N LEU A 256 22.71 108.13 -25.36
CA LEU A 256 21.60 109.04 -25.65
C LEU A 256 21.42 110.06 -24.53
N MET A 257 21.42 109.64 -23.26
CA MET A 257 21.27 110.54 -22.10
C MET A 257 22.42 111.55 -21.96
N ASN A 258 23.64 111.19 -22.37
CA ASN A 258 24.80 112.09 -22.32
C ASN A 258 24.86 113.04 -23.52
N ALA A 259 24.29 112.68 -24.68
CA ALA A 259 24.25 113.55 -25.86
C ALA A 259 23.21 114.70 -25.75
N PHE A 260 22.25 114.59 -24.83
CA PHE A 260 21.22 115.60 -24.55
C PHE A 260 21.50 116.43 -23.28
N ARG A 261 22.71 116.35 -22.73
CA ARG A 261 23.22 117.25 -21.67
C ARG A 261 24.13 118.32 -22.27
#